data_AF-A0A1H8F855-F1
#
_entry.id   AF-A0A1H8F855-F1
#
_cell.length_a   1.000
_cell.length_b   1.000
_cell.length_c   1.000
_cell.angle_alpha   90.00
_cell.angle_beta   90.00
_cell.angle_gamma   90.00
#
_symmetry.space_group_name_H-M   'P 1'
#
loop_
_entity.id
_entity.type
_entity.pdbx_description
1 polymer ?
#
loop_
_entity_poly.entity_id
_entity_poly.type
_entity_poly.pdbx_seq_one_letter_code
_entity_poly.pdbx_strand_id
1 'polypeptide(L)'
;MNIITPIFPCRSLDELIDFYRVLGFEATYHQKSPNPYAILEKGWLRLDFYGIKQHVPNQCYHTCYILTDEADELYEAFTNALRSHYGKLPTRGLPRISEIRDKKFGVREFMFSDVAGNCIRIGRKIAIQEEETYSKEVEAASKRLSLALDFAYKSEDEEDELEKVSAVLDKAIEKDKDHHCRNLYKVMILRADLAIAQGDPAKAVLLLERVRNSPYIQSRLDKFNTELQRVTDLEQKIDDHRLTP
;
A
#
# COMPACT_ATOMS: atom_id res chain seq x y z
N MET A 1 -27.21 -6.47 21.44
CA MET A 1 -25.93 -6.15 20.77
C MET A 1 -26.28 -5.70 19.37
N ASN A 2 -25.88 -4.49 18.98
CA ASN A 2 -26.18 -3.94 17.66
C ASN A 2 -24.92 -4.06 16.82
N ILE A 3 -24.99 -4.76 15.69
CA ILE A 3 -23.87 -5.02 14.77
C ILE A 3 -24.31 -4.60 13.37
N ILE A 4 -23.42 -3.96 12.63
CA ILE A 4 -23.60 -3.65 11.21
C ILE A 4 -22.68 -4.60 10.44
N THR A 5 -23.26 -5.39 9.54
CA THR A 5 -22.51 -6.38 8.77
C THR A 5 -22.54 -6.02 7.27
N PRO A 6 -21.39 -5.77 6.64
CA PRO A 6 -21.32 -5.63 5.20
C PRO A 6 -21.58 -6.99 4.53
N ILE A 7 -22.40 -6.99 3.48
CA ILE A 7 -22.71 -8.19 2.70
C ILE A 7 -22.36 -7.93 1.24
N PHE A 8 -21.48 -8.76 0.66
CA PHE A 8 -20.90 -8.53 -0.66
C PHE A 8 -21.27 -9.59 -1.71
N PRO A 9 -21.38 -9.23 -2.99
CA PRO A 9 -21.54 -10.20 -4.06
C PRO A 9 -20.23 -10.94 -4.36
N CYS A 10 -20.36 -12.16 -4.82
CA CYS A 10 -19.27 -12.89 -5.49
C CYS A 10 -19.84 -13.82 -6.57
N ARG A 11 -19.00 -14.23 -7.52
CA ARG A 11 -19.38 -15.26 -8.50
C ARG A 11 -19.22 -16.66 -7.94
N SER A 12 -18.12 -16.90 -7.21
CA SER A 12 -17.74 -18.18 -6.60
C SER A 12 -17.45 -17.97 -5.12
N LEU A 13 -18.24 -18.61 -4.24
CA LEU A 13 -17.99 -18.57 -2.80
C LEU A 13 -16.75 -19.38 -2.43
N ASP A 14 -16.49 -20.51 -3.11
CA ASP A 14 -15.32 -21.35 -2.81
C ASP A 14 -14.01 -20.57 -3.06
N GLU A 15 -13.87 -19.90 -4.22
CA GLU A 15 -12.68 -19.07 -4.52
C GLU A 15 -12.51 -17.91 -3.54
N LEU A 16 -13.63 -17.29 -3.15
CA LEU A 16 -13.63 -16.19 -2.20
C LEU A 16 -13.20 -16.66 -0.80
N ILE A 17 -13.77 -17.76 -0.32
CA ILE A 17 -13.42 -18.35 0.98
C ILE A 17 -11.92 -18.69 1.02
N ASP A 18 -11.37 -19.26 -0.05
CA ASP A 18 -9.94 -19.61 -0.10
C ASP A 18 -9.04 -18.37 -0.04
N PHE A 19 -9.41 -17.28 -0.72
CA PHE A 19 -8.69 -16.01 -0.61
C PHE A 19 -8.72 -15.44 0.82
N TYR A 20 -9.89 -15.39 1.46
CA TYR A 20 -9.99 -14.84 2.82
C TYR A 20 -9.32 -15.73 3.86
N ARG A 21 -9.24 -17.05 3.64
CA ARG A 21 -8.43 -17.97 4.47
C ARG A 21 -6.95 -17.62 4.41
N VAL A 22 -6.42 -17.22 3.25
CA VAL A 22 -5.03 -16.72 3.15
C VAL A 22 -4.84 -15.52 4.08
N LEU A 23 -5.82 -14.60 4.15
CA LEU A 23 -5.80 -13.46 5.07
C LEU A 23 -6.05 -13.83 6.55
N GLY A 24 -6.23 -15.12 6.85
CA GLY A 24 -6.47 -15.62 8.20
C GLY A 24 -7.91 -15.43 8.70
N PHE A 25 -8.89 -15.38 7.79
CA PHE A 25 -10.31 -15.49 8.13
C PHE A 25 -10.73 -16.96 8.17
N GLU A 26 -11.73 -17.24 8.98
CA GLU A 26 -12.40 -18.53 9.08
C GLU A 26 -13.81 -18.43 8.49
N ALA A 27 -14.23 -19.46 7.78
CA ALA A 27 -15.62 -19.58 7.30
C ALA A 27 -16.48 -20.20 8.39
N THR A 28 -17.24 -19.37 9.11
CA THR A 28 -18.12 -19.82 10.21
C THR A 28 -19.49 -20.28 9.72
N TYR A 29 -19.85 -19.91 8.50
CA TYR A 29 -21.02 -20.42 7.79
C TYR A 29 -20.76 -20.50 6.29
N HIS A 30 -21.25 -21.56 5.66
CA HIS A 30 -21.18 -21.73 4.21
C HIS A 30 -22.35 -22.58 3.72
N GLN A 31 -23.19 -21.99 2.89
CA GLN A 31 -24.30 -22.63 2.21
C GLN A 31 -24.11 -22.54 0.69
N LYS A 32 -24.13 -23.69 -0.01
CA LYS A 32 -23.99 -23.74 -1.47
C LYS A 32 -25.32 -23.60 -2.23
N SER A 33 -26.43 -24.01 -1.61
CA SER A 33 -27.78 -24.07 -2.23
C SER A 33 -28.86 -24.09 -1.13
N PRO A 34 -30.08 -23.58 -1.37
CA PRO A 34 -30.55 -22.89 -2.59
C PRO A 34 -30.07 -21.43 -2.71
N ASN A 35 -29.69 -20.81 -1.59
CA ASN A 35 -29.20 -19.43 -1.54
C ASN A 35 -27.72 -19.44 -1.18
N PRO A 36 -26.79 -19.32 -2.16
CA PRO A 36 -25.37 -19.36 -1.89
C PRO A 36 -24.99 -18.21 -0.95
N TYR A 37 -24.44 -18.54 0.22
CA TYR A 37 -24.09 -17.55 1.23
C TYR A 37 -22.92 -18.04 2.10
N ALA A 38 -22.03 -17.13 2.51
CA ALA A 38 -20.97 -17.42 3.46
C ALA A 38 -20.78 -16.31 4.49
N ILE A 39 -20.37 -16.67 5.70
CA ILE A 39 -19.95 -15.75 6.76
C ILE A 39 -18.47 -16.02 7.02
N LEU A 40 -17.66 -14.97 6.91
CA LEU A 40 -16.22 -15.01 7.14
C LEU A 40 -15.86 -14.13 8.33
N GLU A 41 -15.13 -14.69 9.29
CA GLU A 41 -14.76 -14.01 10.53
C GLU A 41 -13.25 -14.05 10.79
N LYS A 42 -12.71 -12.95 11.33
CA LYS A 42 -11.33 -12.84 11.81
C LYS A 42 -11.30 -11.96 13.06
N GLY A 43 -11.16 -12.57 14.23
CA GLY A 43 -11.29 -11.84 15.49
C GLY A 43 -12.66 -11.18 15.59
N TRP A 44 -12.71 -9.85 15.65
CA TRP A 44 -13.95 -9.08 15.66
C TRP A 44 -14.46 -8.69 14.25
N LEU A 45 -13.66 -8.91 13.20
CA LEU A 45 -14.06 -8.64 11.83
C LEU A 45 -15.04 -9.70 11.35
N ARG A 46 -16.15 -9.27 10.76
CA ARG A 46 -17.12 -10.13 10.10
C ARG A 46 -17.50 -9.54 8.74
N LEU A 47 -17.39 -10.36 7.70
CA LEU A 47 -17.83 -10.04 6.34
C LEU A 47 -18.72 -11.17 5.85
N ASP A 48 -19.88 -10.81 5.31
CA ASP A 48 -20.82 -11.78 4.74
C ASP A 48 -20.80 -11.68 3.21
N PHE A 49 -21.13 -12.78 2.54
CA PHE A 49 -21.08 -12.86 1.08
C PHE A 49 -22.25 -13.66 0.53
N TYR A 50 -22.76 -13.26 -0.63
CA TYR A 50 -23.76 -14.02 -1.39
C TYR A 50 -23.27 -14.31 -2.81
N GLY A 51 -23.65 -15.46 -3.34
CA GLY A 51 -23.28 -15.88 -4.70
C GLY A 51 -24.28 -15.42 -5.77
N ILE A 52 -23.80 -14.77 -6.82
CA ILE A 52 -24.58 -14.41 -8.02
C ILE A 52 -23.79 -14.72 -9.30
N LYS A 53 -24.37 -15.53 -10.20
CA LYS A 53 -23.68 -16.08 -11.39
C LYS A 53 -23.18 -14.99 -12.35
N GLN A 54 -23.89 -13.87 -12.43
CA GLN A 54 -23.62 -12.76 -13.35
C GLN A 54 -22.59 -11.76 -12.80
N HIS A 55 -22.06 -11.97 -11.59
CA HIS A 55 -21.06 -11.07 -11.01
C HIS A 55 -19.79 -11.02 -11.88
N VAL A 56 -19.35 -9.80 -12.20
CA VAL A 56 -18.12 -9.53 -12.95
C VAL A 56 -17.16 -8.78 -12.03
N PRO A 57 -16.10 -9.44 -11.51
CA PRO A 57 -15.21 -8.83 -10.52
C PRO A 57 -14.61 -7.47 -10.92
N ASN A 58 -14.19 -7.33 -12.19
CA ASN A 58 -13.61 -6.08 -12.70
C ASN A 58 -14.62 -4.92 -12.87
N GLN A 59 -15.92 -5.18 -12.68
CA GLN A 59 -16.99 -4.17 -12.70
C GLN A 59 -17.59 -3.97 -11.30
N CYS A 60 -16.95 -4.48 -10.25
CA CYS A 60 -17.43 -4.36 -8.88
C CYS A 60 -17.14 -2.95 -8.32
N TYR A 61 -18.16 -2.31 -7.76
CA TYR A 61 -18.06 -1.02 -7.06
C TYR A 61 -18.37 -1.13 -5.56
N HIS A 62 -18.54 -2.37 -5.04
CA HIS A 62 -18.88 -2.59 -3.65
C HIS A 62 -17.69 -2.31 -2.73
N THR A 63 -17.95 -1.58 -1.65
CA THR A 63 -16.93 -1.24 -0.67
C THR A 63 -17.49 -1.16 0.73
N CYS A 64 -16.67 -1.44 1.74
CA CYS A 64 -16.91 -1.02 3.12
C CYS A 64 -15.67 -0.34 3.67
N TYR A 65 -15.87 0.40 4.76
CA TYR A 65 -14.80 1.04 5.50
C TYR A 65 -14.86 0.61 6.95
N ILE A 66 -13.79 -0.01 7.40
CA ILE A 66 -13.55 -0.47 8.76
C ILE A 66 -12.59 0.52 9.42
N LEU A 67 -13.07 1.26 10.42
CA LEU A 67 -12.23 2.08 11.28
C LEU A 67 -11.86 1.29 12.54
N THR A 68 -10.57 1.10 12.78
CA THR A 68 -10.03 0.35 13.92
C THR A 68 -8.66 0.85 14.31
N ASP A 69 -8.27 0.67 15.57
CA ASP A 69 -6.92 0.96 16.04
C ASP A 69 -5.90 -0.08 15.53
N GLU A 70 -6.35 -1.26 15.10
CA GLU A 70 -5.54 -2.40 14.62
C GLU A 70 -5.15 -2.31 13.13
N ALA A 71 -5.22 -1.12 12.53
CA ALA A 71 -5.04 -0.97 11.08
C ALA A 71 -3.61 -1.35 10.61
N ASP A 72 -2.58 -1.05 11.40
CA ASP A 72 -1.20 -1.38 11.05
C ASP A 72 -0.93 -2.89 11.23
N GLU A 73 -1.44 -3.50 12.30
CA GLU A 73 -1.31 -4.93 12.57
C GLU A 73 -2.01 -5.76 11.48
N LEU A 74 -3.21 -5.33 11.06
CA LEU A 74 -3.93 -5.98 9.95
C LEU A 74 -3.18 -5.80 8.62
N TYR A 75 -2.59 -4.64 8.37
CA TYR A 75 -1.79 -4.39 7.18
C TYR A 75 -0.58 -5.33 7.11
N GLU A 76 0.20 -5.43 8.19
CA GLU A 76 1.35 -6.33 8.27
C GLU A 76 0.94 -7.80 8.11
N ALA A 77 -0.11 -8.22 8.81
CA ALA A 77 -0.60 -9.59 8.71
C ALA A 77 -1.03 -9.95 7.28
N PHE A 78 -1.79 -9.06 6.62
CA PHE A 78 -2.30 -9.31 5.28
C PHE A 78 -1.19 -9.26 4.23
N THR A 79 -0.28 -8.28 4.29
CA THR A 79 0.83 -8.20 3.34
C THR A 79 1.75 -9.41 3.44
N ASN A 80 2.10 -9.84 4.66
CA ASN A 80 2.92 -11.04 4.89
C ASN A 80 2.25 -12.32 4.40
N ALA A 81 0.96 -12.49 4.68
CA ALA A 81 0.21 -13.65 4.21
C ALA A 81 0.10 -13.69 2.67
N LEU A 82 -0.18 -12.55 2.04
CA LEU A 82 -0.28 -12.44 0.59
C LEU A 82 1.07 -12.70 -0.09
N ARG A 83 2.18 -12.15 0.43
CA ARG A 83 3.52 -12.46 -0.07
C ARG A 83 3.83 -13.94 0.04
N SER A 84 3.56 -14.54 1.20
CA SER A 84 3.84 -15.97 1.44
C SER A 84 3.04 -16.87 0.50
N HIS A 85 1.80 -16.49 0.18
CA HIS A 85 0.92 -17.28 -0.68
C HIS A 85 1.18 -17.09 -2.18
N TYR A 86 1.38 -15.84 -2.63
CA TYR A 86 1.55 -15.50 -4.05
C TYR A 86 3.01 -15.39 -4.50
N GLY A 87 3.97 -15.52 -3.59
CA GLY A 87 5.41 -15.31 -3.83
C GLY A 87 5.79 -13.84 -4.06
N LYS A 88 4.81 -12.93 -4.05
CA LYS A 88 4.97 -11.48 -4.17
C LYS A 88 3.73 -10.78 -3.63
N LEU A 89 3.85 -9.49 -3.32
CA LEU A 89 2.69 -8.70 -2.93
C LEU A 89 1.87 -8.32 -4.17
N PRO A 90 0.57 -8.68 -4.27
CA PRO A 90 -0.26 -8.30 -5.40
C PRO A 90 -0.67 -6.83 -5.28
N THR A 91 -0.10 -5.95 -6.10
CA THR A 91 -0.37 -4.50 -6.09
C THR A 91 -1.24 -4.03 -7.25
N ARG A 92 -1.40 -4.86 -8.30
CA ARG A 92 -2.20 -4.58 -9.51
C ARG A 92 -3.15 -5.75 -9.79
N GLY A 93 -4.25 -5.47 -10.49
CA GLY A 93 -5.26 -6.47 -10.82
C GLY A 93 -6.15 -6.89 -9.64
N LEU A 94 -6.64 -8.14 -9.68
CA LEU A 94 -7.40 -8.78 -8.61
C LEU A 94 -6.76 -10.14 -8.27
N PRO A 95 -6.61 -10.48 -6.98
CA PRO A 95 -6.75 -9.58 -5.84
C PRO A 95 -5.63 -8.52 -5.83
N ARG A 96 -5.79 -7.45 -5.04
CA ARG A 96 -4.72 -6.46 -4.82
C ARG A 96 -4.78 -5.82 -3.45
N ILE A 97 -3.66 -5.30 -2.96
CA ILE A 97 -3.58 -4.51 -1.73
C ILE A 97 -2.76 -3.24 -1.98
N SER A 98 -3.24 -2.10 -1.46
CA SER A 98 -2.53 -0.83 -1.50
C SER A 98 -1.53 -0.73 -0.36
N GLU A 99 -0.56 0.18 -0.49
CA GLU A 99 0.21 0.67 0.65
C GLU A 99 -0.70 1.28 1.72
N ILE A 100 -0.28 1.18 2.99
CA ILE A 100 -0.86 1.94 4.10
C ILE A 100 -0.27 3.35 4.12
N ARG A 101 -1.12 4.37 4.21
CA ARG A 101 -0.69 5.78 4.14
C ARG A 101 -1.46 6.66 5.10
N ASP A 102 -0.77 7.64 5.67
CA ASP A 102 -1.36 8.74 6.43
C ASP A 102 -2.01 9.72 5.45
N LYS A 103 -3.32 9.89 5.58
CA LYS A 103 -4.11 10.79 4.74
C LYS A 103 -4.22 12.16 5.38
N LYS A 104 -4.29 13.20 4.54
CA LYS A 104 -4.46 14.60 4.97
C LYS A 104 -5.69 14.84 5.84
N PHE A 105 -6.72 13.99 5.72
CA PHE A 105 -7.95 14.07 6.49
C PHE A 105 -7.92 13.32 7.84
N GLY A 106 -6.73 13.01 8.38
CA GLY A 106 -6.58 12.48 9.73
C GLY A 106 -6.89 10.98 9.86
N VAL A 107 -6.60 10.20 8.82
CA VAL A 107 -6.73 8.74 8.86
C VAL A 107 -5.53 8.09 8.22
N ARG A 108 -4.97 7.07 8.87
CA ARG A 108 -4.00 6.17 8.29
C ARG A 108 -4.72 4.93 7.77
N GLU A 109 -4.71 4.71 6.47
CA GLU A 109 -5.50 3.63 5.85
C GLU A 109 -4.76 2.90 4.73
N PHE A 110 -5.14 1.64 4.53
CA PHE A 110 -4.88 0.85 3.34
C PHE A 110 -6.21 0.31 2.79
N MET A 111 -6.18 -0.20 1.56
CA MET A 111 -7.31 -0.89 0.96
C MET A 111 -6.86 -2.17 0.30
N PHE A 112 -7.70 -3.20 0.31
CA PHE A 112 -7.50 -4.37 -0.54
C PHE A 112 -8.76 -4.67 -1.35
N SER A 113 -8.58 -5.25 -2.52
CA SER A 113 -9.65 -5.81 -3.34
C SER A 113 -9.52 -7.32 -3.38
N ASP A 114 -10.61 -8.01 -3.05
CA ASP A 114 -10.65 -9.47 -3.10
C ASP A 114 -10.77 -10.01 -4.53
N VAL A 115 -10.80 -11.33 -4.68
CA VAL A 115 -10.95 -12.02 -5.98
C VAL A 115 -12.28 -11.71 -6.68
N ALA A 116 -13.29 -11.25 -5.94
CA ALA A 116 -14.57 -10.81 -6.48
C ALA A 116 -14.61 -9.29 -6.75
N GLY A 117 -13.51 -8.57 -6.55
CA GLY A 117 -13.40 -7.13 -6.79
C GLY A 117 -14.03 -6.26 -5.70
N ASN A 118 -14.51 -6.83 -4.59
CA ASN A 118 -14.99 -6.03 -3.46
C ASN A 118 -13.83 -5.30 -2.81
N CYS A 119 -13.99 -4.00 -2.52
CA CYS A 119 -12.93 -3.17 -1.97
C CYS A 119 -13.14 -2.92 -0.47
N ILE A 120 -12.26 -3.48 0.36
CA ILE A 120 -12.28 -3.29 1.81
C ILE A 120 -11.25 -2.22 2.17
N ARG A 121 -11.72 -1.12 2.77
CA ARG A 121 -10.87 -0.08 3.32
C ARG A 121 -10.71 -0.31 4.82
N ILE A 122 -9.48 -0.26 5.30
CA ILE A 122 -9.18 -0.41 6.74
C ILE A 122 -8.30 0.77 7.14
N GLY A 123 -8.68 1.46 8.21
CA GLY A 123 -7.90 2.60 8.67
C GLY A 123 -8.07 2.90 10.15
N ARG A 124 -7.10 3.63 10.70
CA ARG A 124 -7.11 4.15 12.07
C ARG A 124 -7.10 5.66 12.07
N LYS A 125 -7.84 6.28 12.99
CA LYS A 125 -7.80 7.74 13.15
C LYS A 125 -6.42 8.15 13.63
N ILE A 126 -5.90 9.23 13.05
CA ILE A 126 -4.65 9.86 13.47
C ILE A 126 -4.88 11.36 13.64
N ALA A 127 -4.00 12.03 14.38
CA ALA A 127 -4.01 13.48 14.42
C ALA A 127 -3.76 14.06 13.01
N ILE A 128 -4.47 15.12 12.67
CA ILE A 128 -4.17 15.88 11.44
C ILE A 128 -2.81 16.53 11.64
N GLN A 129 -1.87 16.23 10.77
CA GLN A 129 -0.53 16.83 10.81
C GLN A 129 -0.61 18.27 10.32
N GLU A 130 -0.08 19.20 11.11
CA GLU A 130 0.13 20.59 10.68
C GLU A 130 1.17 20.66 9.55
N GLU A 131 0.99 21.60 8.62
CA GLU A 131 1.96 21.84 7.55
C GLU A 131 3.31 22.28 8.14
N GLU A 132 4.40 21.69 7.63
CA GLU A 132 5.75 22.12 8.05
C GLU A 132 6.06 23.50 7.47
N THR A 133 6.42 24.46 8.34
CA THR A 133 6.95 25.75 7.92
C THR A 133 8.42 25.59 7.52
N TYR A 134 8.73 25.90 6.27
CA TYR A 134 10.08 25.80 5.70
C TYR A 134 10.72 27.18 5.50
N SER A 135 12.05 27.22 5.35
CA SER A 135 12.70 28.41 4.78
C SER A 135 12.35 28.54 3.29
N LYS A 136 12.49 29.74 2.72
CA LYS A 136 12.18 29.98 1.30
C LYS A 136 12.99 29.07 0.36
N GLU A 137 14.23 28.77 0.73
CA GLU A 137 15.12 27.88 -0.03
C GLU A 137 14.58 26.44 -0.04
N VAL A 138 14.17 25.95 1.14
CA VAL A 138 13.59 24.60 1.29
C VAL A 138 12.21 24.50 0.62
N GLU A 139 11.39 25.56 0.65
CA GLU A 139 10.14 25.61 -0.12
C GLU A 139 10.40 25.53 -1.63
N ALA A 140 11.39 26.26 -2.13
CA ALA A 140 11.77 26.22 -3.54
C ALA A 140 12.28 24.84 -3.96
N ALA A 141 13.07 24.18 -3.11
CA ALA A 141 13.52 22.80 -3.30
C ALA A 141 12.34 21.82 -3.30
N SER A 142 11.47 21.91 -2.30
CA SER A 142 10.27 21.07 -2.18
C SER A 142 9.37 21.14 -3.40
N LYS A 143 9.20 22.33 -4.00
CA LYS A 143 8.45 22.52 -5.27
C LYS A 143 9.13 21.82 -6.45
N ARG A 144 10.46 21.95 -6.59
CA ARG A 144 11.21 21.26 -7.67
C ARG A 144 11.12 19.74 -7.53
N LEU A 145 11.28 19.23 -6.31
CA LEU A 145 11.16 17.80 -6.01
C LEU A 145 9.73 17.30 -6.28
N SER A 146 8.71 18.10 -5.98
CA SER A 146 7.32 17.78 -6.33
C SER A 146 7.14 17.63 -7.84
N LEU A 147 7.73 18.51 -8.65
CA LEU A 147 7.65 18.41 -10.12
C LEU A 147 8.33 17.13 -10.64
N ALA A 148 9.43 16.70 -10.01
CA ALA A 148 10.09 15.44 -10.37
C ALA A 148 9.22 14.22 -10.03
N LEU A 149 8.52 14.24 -8.88
CA LEU A 149 7.53 13.22 -8.53
C LEU A 149 6.36 13.19 -9.52
N ASP A 150 5.80 14.35 -9.85
CA ASP A 150 4.68 14.47 -10.80
C ASP A 150 5.06 13.97 -12.20
N PHE A 151 6.30 14.23 -12.63
CA PHE A 151 6.85 13.66 -13.87
C PHE A 151 6.91 12.13 -13.79
N ALA A 152 7.48 11.58 -12.71
CA ALA A 152 7.62 10.15 -12.53
C ALA A 152 6.27 9.41 -12.50
N TYR A 153 5.26 9.94 -11.80
CA TYR A 153 3.94 9.32 -11.75
C TYR A 153 3.20 9.33 -13.09
N LYS A 154 3.45 10.34 -13.94
CA LYS A 154 2.84 10.41 -15.27
C LYS A 154 3.46 9.43 -16.26
N SER A 155 4.73 9.11 -16.09
CA SER A 155 5.45 8.17 -16.95
C SER A 155 5.36 6.71 -16.47
N GLU A 156 4.58 6.39 -15.41
CA GLU A 156 4.50 5.01 -14.87
C GLU A 156 3.92 3.99 -15.88
N ASP A 157 3.09 4.47 -16.83
CA ASP A 157 2.49 3.65 -17.88
C ASP A 157 3.38 3.54 -19.14
N GLU A 158 4.52 4.23 -19.19
CA GLU A 158 5.44 4.26 -20.32
C GLU A 158 6.72 3.48 -19.98
N GLU A 159 6.72 2.16 -20.24
CA GLU A 159 7.85 1.26 -19.91
C GLU A 159 9.19 1.72 -20.51
N ASP A 160 9.14 2.35 -21.69
CA ASP A 160 10.33 2.87 -22.40
C ASP A 160 10.94 4.13 -21.73
N GLU A 161 10.29 4.74 -20.74
CA GLU A 161 10.78 5.95 -20.06
C GLU A 161 11.45 5.70 -18.70
N LEU A 162 11.55 4.45 -18.22
CA LEU A 162 12.06 4.14 -16.87
C LEU A 162 13.47 4.70 -16.59
N GLU A 163 14.37 4.66 -17.58
CA GLU A 163 15.72 5.23 -17.46
C GLU A 163 15.69 6.76 -17.36
N LYS A 164 14.82 7.39 -18.14
CA LYS A 164 14.65 8.85 -18.16
C LYS A 164 14.07 9.34 -16.85
N VAL A 165 13.06 8.66 -16.32
CA VAL A 165 12.49 8.93 -14.98
C VAL A 165 13.57 8.79 -13.92
N SER A 166 14.35 7.71 -13.96
CA SER A 166 15.45 7.48 -13.02
C SER A 166 16.48 8.63 -13.05
N ALA A 167 16.88 9.07 -14.24
CA ALA A 167 17.83 10.18 -14.40
C ALA A 167 17.27 11.52 -13.91
N VAL A 168 15.97 11.78 -14.08
CA VAL A 168 15.30 12.98 -13.53
C VAL A 168 15.33 12.95 -12.00
N LEU A 169 14.98 11.83 -11.39
CA LEU A 169 14.98 11.67 -9.93
C LEU A 169 16.41 11.79 -9.37
N ASP A 170 17.40 11.16 -10.00
CA ASP A 170 18.81 11.24 -9.58
C ASP A 170 19.31 12.70 -9.60
N LYS A 171 19.00 13.46 -10.67
CA LYS A 171 19.34 14.89 -10.77
C LYS A 171 18.63 15.74 -9.70
N ALA A 172 17.37 15.43 -9.42
CA ALA A 172 16.59 16.14 -8.41
C ALA A 172 17.15 15.89 -6.99
N ILE A 173 17.51 14.64 -6.69
CA ILE A 173 18.16 14.28 -5.42
C ILE A 173 19.48 15.02 -5.27
N GLU A 174 20.35 14.99 -6.26
CA GLU A 174 21.67 15.61 -6.16
C GLU A 174 21.59 17.14 -6.01
N LYS A 175 20.68 17.78 -6.75
CA LYS A 175 20.48 19.22 -6.71
C LYS A 175 19.98 19.71 -5.35
N ASP A 176 19.07 18.98 -4.73
CA ASP A 176 18.33 19.41 -3.54
C ASP A 176 18.67 18.58 -2.29
N LYS A 177 19.82 17.88 -2.30
CA LYS A 177 20.25 16.93 -1.26
C LYS A 177 20.39 17.51 0.15
N ASP A 178 20.70 18.81 0.26
CA ASP A 178 20.90 19.51 1.52
C ASP A 178 19.62 20.25 1.99
N HIS A 179 18.56 20.26 1.17
CA HIS A 179 17.29 20.91 1.46
C HIS A 179 16.26 19.90 1.97
N HIS A 180 16.46 19.45 3.22
CA HIS A 180 15.62 18.43 3.84
C HIS A 180 14.14 18.86 3.92
N CYS A 181 13.28 18.09 3.24
CA CYS A 181 11.84 18.26 3.21
C CYS A 181 11.18 16.91 2.89
N ARG A 182 9.86 16.79 3.09
CA ARG A 182 9.16 15.52 2.83
C ARG A 182 9.32 15.03 1.38
N ASN A 183 9.32 15.95 0.41
CA ASN A 183 9.45 15.59 -1.00
C ASN A 183 10.83 15.03 -1.37
N LEU A 184 11.90 15.41 -0.66
CA LEU A 184 13.24 14.85 -0.89
C LEU A 184 13.25 13.34 -0.63
N TYR A 185 12.67 12.93 0.50
CA TYR A 185 12.61 11.52 0.88
C TYR A 185 11.66 10.72 -0.01
N LYS A 186 10.52 11.31 -0.41
CA LYS A 186 9.63 10.68 -1.40
C LYS A 186 10.34 10.40 -2.73
N VAL A 187 11.15 11.34 -3.22
CA VAL A 187 11.95 11.14 -4.43
C VAL A 187 12.98 10.03 -4.24
N MET A 188 13.68 9.98 -3.10
CA MET A 188 14.63 8.89 -2.78
C MET A 188 13.95 7.52 -2.73
N ILE A 189 12.81 7.41 -2.07
CA ILE A 189 12.03 6.17 -1.95
C ILE A 189 11.52 5.70 -3.31
N LEU A 190 10.96 6.60 -4.12
CA LEU A 190 10.50 6.27 -5.48
C LEU A 190 11.67 5.82 -6.36
N ARG A 191 12.83 6.50 -6.28
CA ARG A 191 14.03 6.11 -7.01
C ARG A 191 14.55 4.74 -6.57
N ALA A 192 14.43 4.39 -5.28
CA ALA A 192 14.78 3.08 -4.76
C ALA A 192 13.88 1.98 -5.33
N ASP A 193 12.56 2.20 -5.38
CA ASP A 193 11.62 1.24 -5.99
C ASP A 193 11.91 1.00 -7.47
N LEU A 194 12.21 2.07 -8.23
CA LEU A 194 12.64 1.95 -9.62
C LEU A 194 13.96 1.20 -9.77
N ALA A 195 14.92 1.41 -8.87
CA ALA A 195 16.17 0.65 -8.85
C ALA A 195 15.92 -0.85 -8.65
N ILE A 196 14.99 -1.24 -7.77
CA ILE A 196 14.58 -2.65 -7.61
C ILE A 196 14.02 -3.19 -8.92
N ALA A 197 13.10 -2.45 -9.56
CA ALA A 197 12.49 -2.85 -10.83
C ALA A 197 13.52 -2.98 -11.98
N GLN A 198 14.59 -2.18 -11.95
CA GLN A 198 15.69 -2.20 -12.92
C GLN A 198 16.78 -3.25 -12.60
N GLY A 199 16.63 -4.04 -11.52
CA GLY A 199 17.63 -5.03 -11.12
C GLY A 199 18.90 -4.45 -10.48
N ASP A 200 18.82 -3.24 -9.92
CA ASP A 200 19.91 -2.60 -9.15
C ASP A 200 19.53 -2.48 -7.65
N PRO A 201 19.49 -3.62 -6.91
CA PRO A 201 19.15 -3.60 -5.49
C PRO A 201 20.20 -2.88 -4.64
N ALA A 202 21.46 -2.78 -5.10
CA ALA A 202 22.52 -2.09 -4.38
C ALA A 202 22.21 -0.59 -4.25
N LYS A 203 21.79 0.05 -5.35
CA LYS A 203 21.35 1.45 -5.31
C LYS A 203 20.11 1.65 -4.47
N ALA A 204 19.16 0.72 -4.52
CA ALA A 204 17.96 0.77 -3.69
C ALA A 204 18.34 0.78 -2.19
N VAL A 205 19.19 -0.16 -1.75
CA VAL A 205 19.67 -0.22 -0.35
C VAL A 205 20.32 1.10 0.09
N LEU A 206 21.23 1.67 -0.72
CA LEU A 206 21.89 2.93 -0.40
C LEU A 206 20.91 4.10 -0.20
N LEU A 207 19.88 4.20 -1.06
CA LEU A 207 18.87 5.24 -0.94
C LEU A 207 17.98 5.05 0.28
N LEU A 208 17.55 3.81 0.56
CA LEU A 208 16.72 3.47 1.71
C LEU A 208 17.46 3.70 3.03
N GLU A 209 18.74 3.32 3.12
CA GLU A 209 19.60 3.62 4.28
C GLU A 209 19.76 5.11 4.51
N ARG A 210 19.90 5.91 3.44
CA ARG A 210 19.99 7.37 3.54
C ARG A 210 18.71 7.99 4.10
N VAL A 211 17.55 7.48 3.70
CA VAL A 211 16.25 7.91 4.26
C VAL A 211 16.18 7.52 5.74
N ARG A 212 16.46 6.26 6.06
CA ARG A 212 16.37 5.71 7.43
C ARG A 212 17.33 6.42 8.40
N ASN A 213 18.56 6.70 7.97
CA ASN A 213 19.59 7.31 8.82
C ASN A 213 19.59 8.85 8.81
N SER A 214 18.63 9.49 8.13
CA SER A 214 18.54 10.95 8.10
C SER A 214 18.25 11.53 9.49
N PRO A 215 19.11 12.41 10.05
CA PRO A 215 18.84 13.06 11.34
C PRO A 215 17.53 13.87 11.34
N TYR A 216 17.14 14.40 10.18
CA TYR A 216 15.89 15.13 10.00
C TYR A 216 14.67 14.23 10.18
N ILE A 217 14.69 13.01 9.63
CA ILE A 217 13.61 12.04 9.84
C ILE A 217 13.61 11.52 11.27
N GLN A 218 14.80 11.20 11.81
CA GLN A 218 14.93 10.63 13.16
C GLN A 218 14.39 11.56 14.25
N SER A 219 14.45 12.88 14.04
CA SER A 219 13.85 13.86 14.96
C SER A 219 12.33 14.03 14.82
N ARG A 220 11.68 13.38 13.83
CA ARG A 220 10.27 13.62 13.43
C ARG A 220 9.55 12.36 12.95
N LEU A 221 9.82 11.22 13.57
CA LEU A 221 9.32 9.91 13.11
C LEU A 221 7.80 9.88 12.89
N ASP A 222 7.05 10.53 13.78
CA ASP A 222 5.59 10.68 13.73
C ASP A 222 5.07 11.35 12.46
N LYS A 223 5.89 12.21 11.83
CA LYS A 223 5.57 12.90 10.58
C LYS A 223 5.94 12.11 9.33
N PHE A 224 6.67 11.01 9.47
CA PHE A 224 7.23 10.23 8.36
C PHE A 224 6.78 8.77 8.36
N ASN A 225 5.71 8.41 9.10
CA ASN A 225 5.22 7.02 9.16
C ASN A 225 4.91 6.43 7.79
N THR A 226 4.41 7.22 6.84
CA THR A 226 4.12 6.73 5.48
C THR A 226 5.40 6.42 4.72
N GLU A 227 6.36 7.34 4.73
CA GLU A 227 7.64 7.17 4.09
C GLU A 227 8.44 6.02 4.71
N LEU A 228 8.46 5.92 6.04
CA LEU A 228 9.16 4.85 6.77
C LEU A 228 8.51 3.48 6.56
N GLN A 229 7.19 3.40 6.49
CA GLN A 229 6.52 2.15 6.12
C GLN A 229 6.90 1.72 4.71
N ARG A 230 6.90 2.66 3.75
CA ARG A 230 7.30 2.35 2.38
C ARG A 230 8.75 1.88 2.29
N VAL A 231 9.65 2.44 3.11
CA VAL A 231 11.04 1.94 3.22
C VAL A 231 11.05 0.48 3.66
N THR A 232 10.33 0.14 4.72
CA THR A 232 10.20 -1.25 5.21
C THR A 232 9.63 -2.19 4.13
N ASP A 233 8.60 -1.76 3.40
CA ASP A 233 8.00 -2.57 2.34
C ASP A 233 8.99 -2.86 1.19
N LEU A 234 9.83 -1.87 0.85
CA LEU A 234 10.84 -2.01 -0.20
C LEU A 234 12.04 -2.85 0.25
N GLU A 235 12.45 -2.74 1.52
CA GLU A 235 13.47 -3.62 2.12
C GLU A 235 13.01 -5.09 2.05
N GLN A 236 11.76 -5.36 2.44
CA GLN A 236 11.17 -6.71 2.30
C GLN A 236 11.13 -7.18 0.85
N LYS A 237 10.74 -6.30 -0.09
CA LYS A 237 10.73 -6.62 -1.53
C LYS A 237 12.13 -6.98 -2.05
N ILE A 238 13.19 -6.34 -1.57
CA ILE A 238 14.58 -6.66 -1.92
C ILE A 238 14.96 -8.05 -1.41
N ASP A 239 14.61 -8.36 -0.16
CA ASP A 239 14.92 -9.67 0.42
C ASP A 239 14.17 -10.80 -0.29
N ASP A 240 12.91 -10.59 -0.68
CA ASP A 240 12.15 -11.53 -1.51
C ASP A 240 12.85 -11.81 -2.85
N HIS A 241 13.40 -10.77 -3.52
CA HIS A 241 14.11 -10.94 -4.80
C HIS A 241 15.44 -11.68 -4.65
N ARG A 242 16.06 -11.68 -3.46
CA ARG A 242 17.30 -12.43 -3.18
C ARG A 242 17.05 -13.92 -2.93
N LEU A 243 15.81 -14.29 -2.60
CA LEU A 243 15.41 -15.66 -2.26
C LEU A 243 14.87 -16.44 -3.47
N THR A 244 14.63 -15.78 -4.61
CA THR A 244 14.26 -16.43 -5.87
C THR A 244 15.53 -16.82 -6.66
N PRO A 245 15.75 -18.12 -6.95
CA PRO A 245 16.94 -18.61 -7.66
C PRO A 245 17.00 -18.21 -9.14
#